data_AF-A7HL27-F1
#
_entry.id   AF-A7HL27-F1
#
_cell.length_a   1.000
_cell.length_b   1.000
_cell.length_c   1.000
_cell.angle_alpha   90.00
_cell.angle_beta   90.00
_cell.angle_gamma   90.00
#
_symmetry.space_group_name_H-M   'P 1'
#
loop_
_entity.id
_entity.type
_entity.pdbx_description
1 polymer ?
#
loop_
_entity_poly.entity_id
_entity_poly.type
_entity_poly.pdbx_seq_one_letter_code
_entity_poly.pdbx_strand_id
1 'polypeptide(L)'
;MYDENVNKIDKVIKPSDVEDFTNNLNKNKIYNGFLDMMSKRKSLYVGVPIKNDKGETFAALYIKRDITNVSYYRLLGLILQISIITLVTIFVLIITSKTGKKIQKRFDKFILEVEKIASGNFDIQLETTENDEISQMGNKLTEATKKFREMLDNINETATNAEERISEFSKISESIISTASSTSEIKSMSENTENASKELDKSLEEFAAYVEESSAELESILKRIKEFTDIIEQITSSASHLASQTSLLNNFTEKITEISDNITVLAINASIETSKQNIDRDGLSRISEMIMELSESSRQLTKESKQSLKSLEESITSTILLAEKVTENLSSVKESLNIISNVMNALVGNVSNLTKISRVTHEAVEQTYAGVEQLEEAINVIKDEIEKFQNSFVELIDAFKRLKT
;
A
#
# COMPACT_ATOMS: atom_id res chain seq x y z
N MET A 1 -44.50 135.46 14.23
CA MET A 1 -43.37 134.73 14.87
C MET A 1 -42.53 134.11 13.75
N TYR A 2 -41.20 134.14 13.84
CA TYR A 2 -40.29 133.52 12.87
C TYR A 2 -39.69 132.24 13.49
N ASP A 3 -39.45 131.22 12.67
CA ASP A 3 -38.69 129.99 12.99
C ASP A 3 -37.18 130.22 12.72
N GLU A 4 -36.31 129.39 13.31
CA GLU A 4 -34.84 129.36 13.14
C GLU A 4 -34.35 129.40 11.67
N ASN A 5 -35.21 129.12 10.69
CA ASN A 5 -34.91 129.21 9.26
C ASN A 5 -35.34 130.52 8.56
N VAL A 6 -35.66 131.60 9.30
CA VAL A 6 -35.97 132.95 8.75
C VAL A 6 -37.14 132.95 7.74
N ASN A 7 -38.05 131.97 7.84
CA ASN A 7 -39.27 131.96 7.05
C ASN A 7 -40.35 132.82 7.74
N LYS A 8 -40.87 133.83 7.03
CA LYS A 8 -41.99 134.65 7.50
C LYS A 8 -43.23 133.77 7.67
N ILE A 9 -43.66 133.55 8.91
CA ILE A 9 -44.93 132.90 9.21
C ILE A 9 -46.04 133.95 9.12
N ASP A 10 -46.32 134.39 7.90
CA ASP A 10 -47.59 135.00 7.51
C ASP A 10 -48.07 134.26 6.28
N LYS A 11 -48.96 133.30 6.50
CA LYS A 11 -49.80 132.77 5.44
C LYS A 11 -51.21 132.71 5.99
N VAL A 12 -51.96 133.78 5.78
CA VAL A 12 -53.42 133.72 5.70
C VAL A 12 -53.69 132.84 4.49
N ILE A 13 -53.94 131.56 4.75
CA ILE A 13 -54.21 130.57 3.70
C ILE A 13 -55.67 130.74 3.29
N LYS A 14 -55.94 130.64 1.98
CA LYS A 14 -57.27 130.75 1.38
C LYS A 14 -58.27 129.82 2.09
N PRO A 15 -59.56 130.22 2.26
CA PRO A 15 -60.59 129.37 2.89
C PRO A 15 -60.70 127.96 2.28
N SER A 16 -60.35 127.80 1.00
CA SER A 16 -60.37 126.53 0.27
C SER A 16 -59.32 125.49 0.72
N ASP A 17 -58.22 125.91 1.36
CA ASP A 17 -57.14 124.99 1.75
C ASP A 17 -57.29 124.47 3.20
N VAL A 18 -58.28 124.99 3.95
CA VAL A 18 -58.58 124.61 5.35
C VAL A 18 -59.52 123.40 5.45
N GLU A 19 -60.32 123.13 4.41
CA GLU A 19 -61.26 121.99 4.39
C GLU A 19 -60.56 120.62 4.43
N ASP A 20 -59.42 120.46 3.76
CA ASP A 20 -58.71 119.17 3.72
C ASP A 20 -58.01 118.82 5.06
N PHE A 21 -57.66 119.82 5.87
CA PHE A 21 -57.08 119.59 7.19
C PHE A 21 -58.11 119.16 8.23
N THR A 22 -59.28 119.80 8.20
CA THR A 22 -60.29 119.61 9.24
C THR A 22 -61.21 118.41 9.00
N ASN A 23 -61.35 117.93 7.75
CA ASN A 23 -62.16 116.74 7.44
C ASN A 23 -61.47 115.41 7.77
N ASN A 24 -60.14 115.41 7.91
CA ASN A 24 -59.36 114.20 8.19
C ASN A 24 -59.04 114.04 9.69
N LEU A 25 -59.49 114.96 10.53
CA LEU A 25 -59.29 114.92 11.99
C LEU A 25 -60.64 115.12 12.69
N ASN A 26 -60.83 114.50 13.84
CA ASN A 26 -62.07 114.60 14.59
C ASN A 26 -62.18 115.95 15.30
N LYS A 27 -62.89 116.90 14.67
CA LYS A 27 -63.01 118.27 15.18
C LYS A 27 -63.59 118.32 16.60
N ASN A 28 -64.58 117.49 16.94
CA ASN A 28 -65.15 117.46 18.30
C ASN A 28 -64.10 117.10 19.35
N LYS A 29 -63.20 116.17 19.02
CA LYS A 29 -62.12 115.74 19.90
C LYS A 29 -61.14 116.89 20.18
N ILE A 30 -60.83 117.67 19.14
CA ILE A 30 -59.94 118.83 19.22
C ILE A 30 -60.60 119.99 19.96
N TYR A 31 -61.87 120.30 19.68
CA TYR A 31 -62.61 121.35 20.40
C TYR A 31 -62.79 121.04 21.90
N ASN A 32 -62.87 119.75 22.27
CA ASN A 32 -62.90 119.32 23.67
C ASN A 32 -61.49 119.26 24.31
N GLY A 33 -60.45 119.78 23.64
CA GLY A 33 -59.12 119.93 24.19
C GLY A 33 -58.21 118.70 24.09
N PHE A 34 -58.54 117.69 23.29
CA PHE A 34 -57.70 116.51 23.05
C PHE A 34 -56.94 116.57 21.71
N LEU A 35 -55.73 116.03 21.69
CA LEU A 35 -54.96 115.83 20.47
C LEU A 35 -55.58 114.72 19.61
N ASP A 36 -55.62 114.92 18.29
CA ASP A 36 -56.02 113.89 17.33
C ASP A 36 -54.95 113.72 16.25
N MET A 37 -54.66 112.47 15.90
CA MET A 37 -53.69 112.11 14.86
C MET A 37 -54.32 111.12 13.90
N MET A 38 -54.19 111.40 12.60
CA MET A 38 -54.58 110.48 11.55
C MET A 38 -53.49 110.43 10.47
N SER A 39 -53.13 109.23 10.06
CA SER A 39 -52.37 109.03 8.84
C SER A 39 -53.35 108.73 7.70
N LYS A 40 -53.33 109.55 6.63
CA LYS A 40 -54.17 109.31 5.45
C LYS A 40 -53.40 109.64 4.19
N ARG A 41 -53.39 108.69 3.25
CA ARG A 41 -52.57 108.72 2.02
C ARG A 41 -51.08 108.93 2.34
N LYS A 42 -50.53 110.09 1.97
CA LYS A 42 -49.10 110.43 1.99
C LYS A 42 -48.76 111.45 3.06
N SER A 43 -49.70 111.77 3.95
CA SER A 43 -49.48 112.78 4.98
C SER A 43 -50.00 112.31 6.33
N LEU A 44 -49.23 112.63 7.37
CA LEU A 44 -49.64 112.55 8.75
C LEU A 44 -50.27 113.89 9.13
N TYR A 45 -51.51 113.86 9.56
CA TYR A 45 -52.25 115.01 10.06
C TYR A 45 -52.29 114.94 11.59
N VAL A 46 -51.95 116.05 12.24
CA VAL A 46 -51.96 116.21 13.71
C VAL A 46 -52.70 117.49 14.04
N GLY A 47 -53.75 117.39 14.86
CA GLY A 47 -54.49 118.55 15.39
C GLY A 47 -54.19 118.73 16.87
N VAL A 48 -53.66 119.89 17.25
CA VAL A 48 -53.30 120.23 18.63
C VAL A 48 -54.15 121.41 19.10
N PRO A 49 -55.00 121.27 20.13
CA PRO A 49 -55.82 122.38 20.63
C PRO A 49 -55.00 123.39 21.43
N ILE A 50 -55.25 124.66 21.20
CA ILE A 50 -54.65 125.80 21.92
C ILE A 50 -55.71 126.36 22.88
N LYS A 51 -55.37 126.41 24.17
CA LYS A 51 -56.26 126.85 25.25
C LYS A 51 -55.92 128.27 25.68
N ASN A 52 -56.93 129.02 26.12
CA ASN A 52 -56.76 130.35 26.72
C ASN A 52 -56.42 130.23 28.21
N ASP A 53 -56.23 131.38 28.85
CA ASP A 53 -55.88 131.55 30.27
C ASP A 53 -56.96 130.97 31.22
N LYS A 54 -58.18 130.73 30.72
CA LYS A 54 -59.32 130.11 31.41
C LYS A 54 -59.47 128.60 31.13
N GLY A 55 -58.56 128.01 30.34
CA GLY A 55 -58.54 126.59 30.00
C GLY A 55 -59.46 126.18 28.83
N GLU A 56 -60.14 127.13 28.19
CA GLU A 56 -61.05 126.88 27.06
C GLU A 56 -60.27 126.88 25.74
N THR A 57 -60.60 125.93 24.86
CA THR A 57 -59.96 125.84 23.54
C THR A 57 -60.49 126.93 22.61
N PHE A 58 -59.63 127.89 22.25
CA PHE A 58 -59.99 129.01 21.36
C PHE A 58 -59.39 128.88 19.96
N ALA A 59 -58.36 128.06 19.79
CA ALA A 59 -57.73 127.81 18.50
C ALA A 59 -57.21 126.36 18.42
N ALA A 60 -56.84 125.91 17.22
CA ALA A 60 -56.19 124.63 17.01
C ALA A 60 -55.05 124.78 16.00
N LEU A 61 -53.88 124.22 16.33
CA LEU A 61 -52.74 124.11 15.43
C LEU A 61 -52.83 122.79 14.66
N TYR A 62 -52.82 122.87 13.34
CA TYR A 62 -52.83 121.70 12.47
C TYR A 62 -51.47 121.52 11.80
N ILE A 63 -50.81 120.39 12.04
CA ILE A 63 -49.54 120.01 11.43
C ILE A 63 -49.80 118.92 10.41
N LYS A 64 -49.38 119.14 9.16
CA LYS A 64 -49.34 118.12 8.11
C LYS A 64 -47.88 117.82 7.79
N ARG A 65 -47.46 116.57 8.00
CA ARG A 65 -46.12 116.09 7.65
C ARG A 65 -46.21 115.10 6.50
N ASP A 66 -45.39 115.30 5.46
CA ASP A 66 -45.27 114.35 4.35
C ASP A 66 -44.51 113.09 4.80
N ILE A 67 -45.10 111.92 4.56
CA ILE A 67 -44.54 110.60 4.93
C ILE A 67 -44.31 109.72 3.68
N THR A 68 -44.30 110.30 2.48
CA THR A 68 -44.09 109.58 1.20
C THR A 68 -42.80 108.76 1.21
N ASN A 69 -41.72 109.30 1.79
CA ASN A 69 -40.42 108.61 1.85
C ASN A 69 -40.46 107.34 2.70
N VAL A 70 -41.25 107.30 3.78
CA VAL A 70 -41.38 106.12 4.65
C VAL A 70 -42.03 104.94 3.91
N SER A 71 -42.99 105.23 3.04
CA SER A 71 -43.69 104.21 2.25
C SER A 71 -42.80 103.63 1.15
N TYR A 72 -41.95 104.45 0.54
CA TYR A 72 -41.01 104.07 -0.52
C TYR A 72 -39.92 103.11 -0.02
N TYR A 73 -39.26 103.43 1.11
CA TYR A 73 -38.21 102.57 1.66
C TYR A 73 -38.73 101.21 2.16
N ARG A 74 -40.00 101.13 2.61
CA ARG A 74 -40.63 99.87 3.01
C ARG A 74 -40.84 98.93 1.81
N LEU A 75 -41.26 99.47 0.67
CA LEU A 75 -41.51 98.68 -0.55
C LEU A 75 -40.21 98.20 -1.20
N LEU A 76 -39.18 99.06 -1.21
CA LEU A 76 -37.82 98.70 -1.65
C LEU A 76 -37.21 97.60 -0.76
N GLY A 77 -37.40 97.68 0.56
CA GLY A 77 -36.97 96.65 1.51
C GLY A 77 -37.62 95.29 1.27
N LEU A 78 -38.92 95.24 0.95
CA LEU A 78 -39.62 94.00 0.63
C LEU A 78 -39.13 93.37 -0.69
N ILE A 79 -38.87 94.17 -1.72
CA ILE A 79 -38.33 93.68 -3.01
C ILE A 79 -36.93 93.10 -2.82
N LEU A 80 -36.08 93.75 -2.02
CA LEU A 80 -34.74 93.25 -1.67
C LEU A 80 -34.80 91.95 -0.88
N GLN A 81 -35.74 91.81 0.06
CA GLN A 81 -35.92 90.55 0.80
C GLN A 81 -36.35 89.41 -0.13
N ILE A 82 -37.33 89.66 -1.00
CA ILE A 82 -37.80 88.66 -1.97
C ILE A 82 -36.65 88.26 -2.90
N SER A 83 -35.92 89.21 -3.47
CA SER A 83 -34.82 88.91 -4.40
C SER A 83 -33.69 88.12 -3.75
N ILE A 84 -33.35 88.39 -2.48
CA ILE A 84 -32.40 87.59 -1.71
C ILE A 84 -32.92 86.16 -1.51
N ILE A 85 -34.19 86.00 -1.13
CA ILE A 85 -34.81 84.68 -0.95
C ILE A 85 -34.80 83.89 -2.27
N THR A 86 -35.15 84.50 -3.40
CA THR A 86 -35.12 83.82 -4.71
C THR A 86 -33.71 83.41 -5.10
N LEU A 87 -32.72 84.30 -4.90
CA LEU A 87 -31.31 84.00 -5.18
C LEU A 87 -30.79 82.83 -4.33
N VAL A 88 -31.09 82.83 -3.02
CA VAL A 88 -30.71 81.72 -2.13
C VAL A 88 -31.38 80.41 -2.57
N THR A 89 -32.66 80.46 -2.94
CA THR A 89 -33.41 79.27 -3.39
C THR A 89 -32.82 78.71 -4.68
N ILE A 90 -32.52 79.55 -5.67
CA ILE A 90 -31.89 79.15 -6.94
C ILE A 90 -30.50 78.57 -6.67
N PHE A 91 -29.73 79.19 -5.78
CA PHE A 91 -28.38 78.73 -5.42
C PHE A 91 -28.40 77.35 -4.77
N VAL A 92 -29.31 77.12 -3.81
CA VAL A 92 -29.52 75.80 -3.19
C VAL A 92 -29.91 74.77 -4.25
N LEU A 93 -30.84 75.10 -5.15
CA LEU A 93 -31.31 74.18 -6.19
C LEU A 93 -30.20 73.78 -7.18
N ILE A 94 -29.30 74.71 -7.52
CA ILE A 94 -28.13 74.44 -8.35
C ILE A 94 -27.13 73.53 -7.62
N ILE A 95 -26.87 73.76 -6.33
CA ILE A 95 -25.97 72.91 -5.53
C ILE A 95 -26.56 71.50 -5.39
N THR A 96 -27.81 71.37 -4.98
CA THR A 96 -28.46 70.06 -4.79
C THR A 96 -28.52 69.26 -6.09
N SER A 97 -28.83 69.91 -7.22
CA SER A 97 -28.87 69.22 -8.52
C SER A 97 -27.48 68.80 -9.02
N LYS A 98 -26.44 69.62 -8.83
CA LYS A 98 -25.06 69.25 -9.21
C LYS A 98 -24.51 68.12 -8.34
N THR A 99 -24.67 68.21 -7.03
CA THR A 99 -24.23 67.17 -6.09
C THR A 99 -25.00 65.87 -6.30
N GLY A 100 -26.33 65.95 -6.47
CA GLY A 100 -27.17 64.78 -6.73
C GLY A 100 -26.79 64.05 -8.03
N LYS A 101 -26.56 64.78 -9.13
CA LYS A 101 -26.08 64.18 -10.39
C LYS A 101 -24.69 63.56 -10.27
N LYS A 102 -23.80 64.16 -9.48
CA LYS A 102 -22.44 63.61 -9.23
C LYS A 102 -22.52 62.28 -8.46
N ILE A 103 -23.39 62.19 -7.45
CA ILE A 103 -23.61 60.97 -6.66
C ILE A 103 -24.26 59.88 -7.52
N GLN A 104 -25.33 60.20 -8.27
CA GLN A 104 -26.04 59.24 -9.11
C GLN A 104 -25.11 58.58 -10.14
N LYS A 105 -24.30 59.37 -10.85
CA LYS A 105 -23.34 58.84 -11.83
C LYS A 105 -22.32 57.87 -11.20
N ARG A 106 -21.92 58.10 -9.95
CA ARG A 106 -21.01 57.20 -9.22
C ARG A 106 -21.70 55.92 -8.78
N PHE A 107 -22.97 56.01 -8.38
CA PHE A 107 -23.79 54.85 -8.04
C PHE A 107 -24.07 53.97 -9.26
N ASP A 108 -24.36 54.56 -10.42
CA ASP A 108 -24.54 53.82 -11.67
C ASP A 108 -23.26 53.08 -12.08
N LYS A 109 -22.08 53.73 -11.94
CA LYS A 109 -20.78 53.07 -12.18
C LYS A 109 -20.56 51.91 -11.19
N PHE A 110 -20.91 52.09 -9.91
CA PHE A 110 -20.82 51.02 -8.91
C PHE A 110 -21.74 49.83 -9.24
N ILE A 111 -23.00 50.09 -9.62
CA ILE A 111 -23.94 49.04 -10.04
C ILE A 111 -23.41 48.27 -11.25
N LEU A 112 -22.91 48.96 -12.27
CA LEU A 112 -22.36 48.31 -13.47
C LEU A 112 -21.20 47.36 -13.13
N GLU A 113 -20.34 47.73 -12.19
CA GLU A 113 -19.25 46.85 -11.75
C GLU A 113 -19.76 45.67 -10.90
N VAL A 114 -20.79 45.88 -10.08
CA VAL A 114 -21.49 44.79 -9.36
C VAL A 114 -22.19 43.83 -10.32
N GLU A 115 -22.82 44.33 -11.39
CA GLU A 115 -23.43 43.52 -12.44
C GLU A 115 -22.39 42.65 -13.15
N LYS A 116 -21.17 43.18 -13.39
CA LYS A 116 -20.06 42.38 -13.92
C LYS A 116 -19.69 41.23 -12.99
N ILE A 117 -19.61 41.47 -11.67
CA ILE A 117 -19.41 40.39 -10.68
C ILE A 117 -20.54 39.36 -10.77
N ALA A 118 -21.80 39.81 -10.81
CA ALA A 118 -22.96 38.93 -10.90
C ALA A 118 -22.96 38.09 -12.19
N SER A 119 -22.37 38.59 -13.27
CA SER A 119 -22.16 37.85 -14.53
C SER A 119 -20.94 36.92 -14.53
N GLY A 120 -20.27 36.75 -13.38
CA GLY A 120 -19.12 35.84 -13.22
C GLY A 120 -17.76 36.46 -13.52
N ASN A 121 -17.68 37.78 -13.76
CA ASN A 121 -16.43 38.49 -13.93
C ASN A 121 -15.94 39.06 -12.58
N PHE A 122 -15.03 38.33 -11.94
CA PHE A 122 -14.37 38.74 -10.70
C PHE A 122 -13.07 39.53 -10.93
N ASP A 123 -12.74 39.87 -12.19
CA ASP A 123 -11.59 40.70 -12.57
C ASP A 123 -11.90 42.18 -12.69
N ILE A 124 -12.43 42.72 -11.60
CA ILE A 124 -12.77 44.13 -11.51
C ILE A 124 -11.94 44.85 -10.43
N GLN A 125 -11.46 46.03 -10.76
CA GLN A 125 -10.80 46.95 -9.83
C GLN A 125 -11.65 48.21 -9.73
N LEU A 126 -12.26 48.42 -8.57
CA LEU A 126 -13.08 49.59 -8.32
C LEU A 126 -12.17 50.79 -8.07
N GLU A 127 -11.99 51.65 -9.07
CA GLU A 127 -11.22 52.89 -8.93
C GLU A 127 -11.93 53.85 -7.96
N THR A 128 -11.46 53.89 -6.72
CA THR A 128 -11.96 54.82 -5.70
C THR A 128 -11.07 56.05 -5.61
N THR A 129 -11.61 57.22 -5.93
CA THR A 129 -10.86 58.50 -5.98
C THR A 129 -11.19 59.47 -4.83
N GLU A 130 -12.19 59.17 -3.99
CA GLU A 130 -12.65 60.04 -2.89
C GLU A 130 -12.82 59.24 -1.58
N ASN A 131 -12.67 59.87 -0.40
CA ASN A 131 -12.85 59.22 0.91
C ASN A 131 -14.31 59.27 1.37
N ASP A 132 -15.20 58.62 0.63
CA ASP A 132 -16.64 58.55 0.93
C ASP A 132 -17.16 57.10 1.10
N GLU A 133 -18.42 56.95 1.49
CA GLU A 133 -19.05 55.66 1.76
C GLU A 133 -19.09 54.76 0.54
N ILE A 134 -19.29 55.33 -0.66
CA ILE A 134 -19.27 54.58 -1.94
C ILE A 134 -17.87 53.97 -2.16
N SER A 135 -16.82 54.71 -1.83
CA SER A 135 -15.45 54.22 -1.95
C SER A 135 -15.10 53.17 -0.90
N GLN A 136 -15.63 53.26 0.32
CA GLN A 136 -15.52 52.19 1.32
C GLN A 136 -16.22 50.90 0.86
N MET A 137 -17.43 51.01 0.29
CA MET A 137 -18.15 49.87 -0.30
C MET A 137 -17.37 49.25 -1.46
N GLY A 138 -16.80 50.09 -2.33
CA GLY A 138 -15.96 49.64 -3.44
C GLY A 138 -14.73 48.86 -2.96
N ASN A 139 -13.98 49.40 -1.99
CA ASN A 139 -12.82 48.72 -1.44
C ASN A 139 -13.17 47.38 -0.77
N LYS A 140 -14.29 47.30 -0.03
CA LYS A 140 -14.75 46.06 0.59
C LYS A 140 -15.23 45.02 -0.42
N LEU A 141 -15.88 45.47 -1.49
CA LEU A 141 -16.27 44.61 -2.59
C LEU A 141 -15.05 44.08 -3.35
N THR A 142 -14.03 44.91 -3.60
CA THR A 142 -12.76 44.47 -4.17
C THR A 142 -12.01 43.48 -3.27
N GLU A 143 -12.05 43.66 -1.95
CA GLU A 143 -11.50 42.67 -1.00
C GLU A 143 -12.24 41.33 -1.11
N ALA A 144 -13.57 41.36 -1.22
CA ALA A 144 -14.40 40.16 -1.38
C ALA A 144 -14.16 39.46 -2.72
N THR A 145 -14.11 40.19 -3.84
CA THR A 145 -13.83 39.60 -5.16
C THR A 145 -12.43 39.00 -5.22
N LYS A 146 -11.44 39.61 -4.57
CA LYS A 146 -10.10 39.03 -4.42
C LYS A 146 -10.15 37.68 -3.68
N LYS A 147 -10.83 37.62 -2.53
CA LYS A 147 -10.99 36.37 -1.76
C LYS A 147 -11.75 35.29 -2.55
N PHE A 148 -12.78 35.68 -3.32
CA PHE A 148 -13.49 34.75 -4.20
C PHE A 148 -12.59 34.22 -5.32
N ARG A 149 -11.71 35.05 -5.89
CA ARG A 149 -10.74 34.61 -6.89
C ARG A 149 -9.74 33.62 -6.30
N GLU A 150 -9.15 33.93 -5.15
CA GLU A 150 -8.26 33.01 -4.44
C GLU A 150 -8.97 31.67 -4.15
N MET A 151 -10.25 31.71 -3.79
CA MET A 151 -11.06 30.50 -3.62
C MET A 151 -11.26 29.73 -4.93
N LEU A 152 -11.56 30.41 -6.05
CA LEU A 152 -11.72 29.79 -7.37
C LEU A 152 -10.41 29.20 -7.90
N ASP A 153 -9.28 29.86 -7.66
CA ASP A 153 -7.95 29.36 -8.03
C ASP A 153 -7.63 28.08 -7.24
N ASN A 154 -7.84 28.08 -5.91
CA ASN A 154 -7.68 26.89 -5.08
C ASN A 154 -8.61 25.75 -5.51
N ILE A 155 -9.84 26.07 -5.93
CA ILE A 155 -10.80 25.09 -6.46
C ILE A 155 -10.30 24.49 -7.77
N ASN A 156 -9.81 25.30 -8.72
CA ASN A 156 -9.28 24.81 -10.00
C ASN A 156 -8.03 23.94 -9.79
N GLU A 157 -7.15 24.32 -8.85
CA GLU A 157 -6.00 23.52 -8.47
C GLU A 157 -6.46 22.18 -7.86
N THR A 158 -7.43 22.21 -6.95
CA THR A 158 -8.00 20.99 -6.35
C THR A 158 -8.64 20.08 -7.40
N ALA A 159 -9.36 20.64 -8.38
CA ALA A 159 -9.96 19.90 -9.48
C ALA A 159 -8.91 19.27 -10.42
N THR A 160 -7.84 19.99 -10.72
CA THR A 160 -6.73 19.45 -11.54
C THR A 160 -6.02 18.31 -10.80
N ASN A 161 -5.72 18.51 -9.52
CA ASN A 161 -5.12 17.47 -8.67
C ASN A 161 -6.05 16.25 -8.56
N ALA A 162 -7.37 16.47 -8.48
CA ALA A 162 -8.36 15.39 -8.48
C ALA A 162 -8.32 14.56 -9.77
N GLU A 163 -8.27 15.19 -10.94
CA GLU A 163 -8.19 14.50 -12.24
C GLU A 163 -6.90 13.66 -12.36
N GLU A 164 -5.76 14.19 -11.91
CA GLU A 164 -4.50 13.44 -11.87
C GLU A 164 -4.61 12.21 -10.95
N ARG A 165 -5.20 12.37 -9.76
CA ARG A 165 -5.42 11.27 -8.80
C ARG A 165 -6.33 10.18 -9.37
N ILE A 166 -7.40 10.53 -10.09
CA ILE A 166 -8.27 9.54 -10.77
C ILE A 166 -7.46 8.67 -11.73
N SER A 167 -6.56 9.28 -12.51
CA SER A 167 -5.68 8.56 -13.44
C SER A 167 -4.73 7.60 -12.71
N GLU A 168 -4.16 8.03 -11.58
CA GLU A 168 -3.36 7.15 -10.71
C GLU A 168 -4.18 5.97 -10.19
N PHE A 169 -5.42 6.20 -9.74
CA PHE A 169 -6.30 5.14 -9.25
C PHE A 169 -6.67 4.11 -10.33
N SER A 170 -6.88 4.53 -11.57
CA SER A 170 -7.11 3.60 -12.67
C SER A 170 -5.94 2.63 -12.86
N LYS A 171 -4.69 3.12 -12.75
CA LYS A 171 -3.48 2.27 -12.79
C LYS A 171 -3.40 1.33 -11.59
N ILE A 172 -3.80 1.79 -10.40
CA ILE A 172 -3.88 0.94 -9.22
C ILE A 172 -4.92 -0.16 -9.42
N SER A 173 -6.09 0.16 -10.00
CA SER A 173 -7.14 -0.82 -10.31
C SER A 173 -6.66 -1.91 -11.27
N GLU A 174 -5.93 -1.54 -12.35
CA GLU A 174 -5.28 -2.51 -13.24
C GLU A 174 -4.27 -3.39 -12.49
N SER A 175 -3.48 -2.79 -11.59
CA SER A 175 -2.51 -3.52 -10.76
C SER A 175 -3.19 -4.49 -9.81
N ILE A 176 -4.38 -4.17 -9.29
CA ILE A 176 -5.17 -5.06 -8.44
C ILE A 176 -5.71 -6.24 -9.24
N ILE A 177 -6.21 -6.02 -10.46
CA ILE A 177 -6.67 -7.11 -11.33
C ILE A 177 -5.52 -8.07 -11.62
N SER A 178 -4.33 -7.55 -11.93
CA SER A 178 -3.13 -8.36 -12.11
C SER A 178 -2.76 -9.12 -10.83
N THR A 179 -2.80 -8.46 -9.67
CA THR A 179 -2.52 -9.08 -8.36
C THR A 179 -3.51 -10.19 -8.03
N ALA A 180 -4.80 -10.01 -8.34
CA ALA A 180 -5.84 -11.02 -8.17
C ALA A 180 -5.60 -12.24 -9.07
N SER A 181 -5.21 -12.03 -10.33
CA SER A 181 -4.81 -13.12 -11.22
C SER A 181 -3.63 -13.91 -10.65
N SER A 182 -2.57 -13.21 -10.22
CA SER A 182 -1.40 -13.87 -9.61
C SER A 182 -1.77 -14.60 -8.31
N THR A 183 -2.68 -14.07 -7.51
CA THR A 183 -3.18 -14.72 -6.29
C THR A 183 -3.90 -16.03 -6.62
N SER A 184 -4.75 -16.04 -7.66
CA SER A 184 -5.41 -17.25 -8.14
C SER A 184 -4.42 -18.29 -8.70
N GLU A 185 -3.35 -17.84 -9.37
CA GLU A 185 -2.29 -18.74 -9.84
C GLU A 185 -1.50 -19.36 -8.68
N ILE A 186 -1.17 -18.57 -7.65
CA ILE A 186 -0.52 -19.06 -6.42
C ILE A 186 -1.38 -20.11 -5.72
N LYS A 187 -2.70 -19.90 -5.68
CA LYS A 187 -3.66 -20.87 -5.12
C LYS A 187 -3.61 -22.20 -5.87
N SER A 188 -3.71 -22.15 -7.19
CA SER A 188 -3.62 -23.35 -8.04
C SER A 188 -2.27 -24.06 -7.91
N MET A 189 -1.18 -23.31 -7.82
CA MET A 189 0.16 -23.88 -7.57
C MET A 189 0.24 -24.57 -6.20
N SER A 190 -0.39 -23.99 -5.17
CA SER A 190 -0.46 -24.56 -3.83
C SER A 190 -1.25 -25.87 -3.80
N GLU A 191 -2.38 -25.94 -4.52
CA GLU A 191 -3.16 -27.17 -4.70
C GLU A 191 -2.34 -28.27 -5.39
N ASN A 192 -1.58 -27.93 -6.43
CA ASN A 192 -0.71 -28.88 -7.11
C ASN A 192 0.44 -29.37 -6.20
N THR A 193 1.03 -28.46 -5.42
CA THR A 193 2.10 -28.78 -4.46
C THR A 193 1.61 -29.69 -3.34
N GLU A 194 0.38 -29.48 -2.87
CA GLU A 194 -0.29 -30.34 -1.88
C GLU A 194 -0.49 -31.75 -2.41
N ASN A 195 -1.00 -31.88 -3.64
CA ASN A 195 -1.19 -33.19 -4.28
C ASN A 195 0.14 -33.92 -4.50
N ALA A 196 1.18 -33.20 -4.95
CA ALA A 196 2.53 -33.74 -5.09
C ALA A 196 3.12 -34.19 -3.75
N SER A 197 2.83 -33.47 -2.66
CA SER A 197 3.28 -33.86 -1.30
C SER A 197 2.60 -35.14 -0.83
N LYS A 198 1.30 -35.31 -1.08
CA LYS A 198 0.58 -36.56 -0.79
C LYS A 198 1.12 -37.75 -1.57
N GLU A 199 1.46 -37.55 -2.84
CA GLU A 199 2.06 -38.60 -3.67
C GLU A 199 3.49 -38.94 -3.18
N LEU A 200 4.25 -37.94 -2.74
CA LEU A 200 5.53 -38.12 -2.09
C LEU A 200 5.41 -38.93 -0.80
N ASP A 201 4.44 -38.62 0.06
CA ASP A 201 4.19 -39.38 1.31
C ASP A 201 3.95 -40.86 1.03
N LYS A 202 3.06 -41.16 0.07
CA LYS A 202 2.81 -42.55 -0.34
C LYS A 202 4.07 -43.23 -0.88
N SER A 203 4.83 -42.53 -1.71
CA SER A 203 6.09 -43.05 -2.27
C SER A 203 7.14 -43.30 -1.17
N LEU A 204 7.15 -42.48 -0.13
CA LEU A 204 8.04 -42.65 1.03
C LEU A 204 7.64 -43.85 1.89
N GLU A 205 6.35 -44.10 2.09
CA GLU A 205 5.87 -45.31 2.77
C GLU A 205 6.29 -46.58 2.03
N GLU A 206 6.08 -46.62 0.71
CA GLU A 206 6.50 -47.74 -0.14
C GLU A 206 8.02 -47.92 -0.13
N PHE A 207 8.77 -46.82 -0.21
CA PHE A 207 10.23 -46.87 -0.18
C PHE A 207 10.78 -47.29 1.19
N ALA A 208 10.15 -46.86 2.29
CA ALA A 208 10.50 -47.30 3.63
C ALA A 208 10.33 -48.82 3.79
N ALA A 209 9.18 -49.35 3.34
CA ALA A 209 8.92 -50.79 3.35
C ALA A 209 9.95 -51.57 2.53
N TYR A 210 10.32 -51.06 1.35
CA TYR A 210 11.34 -51.68 0.50
C TYR A 210 12.73 -51.70 1.16
N VAL A 211 13.10 -50.63 1.87
CA VAL A 211 14.37 -50.55 2.62
C VAL A 211 14.39 -51.52 3.80
N GLU A 212 13.26 -51.67 4.51
CA GLU A 212 13.12 -52.65 5.61
C GLU A 212 13.24 -54.09 5.08
N GLU A 213 12.53 -54.43 4.00
CA GLU A 213 12.59 -55.75 3.36
C GLU A 213 14.01 -56.07 2.87
N SER A 214 14.65 -55.12 2.17
CA SER A 214 16.03 -55.26 1.70
C SER A 214 17.03 -55.46 2.83
N SER A 215 16.81 -54.80 3.97
CA SER A 215 17.66 -54.95 5.16
C SER A 215 17.52 -56.34 5.77
N ALA A 216 16.29 -56.86 5.87
CA ALA A 216 16.04 -58.21 6.36
C ALA A 216 16.62 -59.28 5.44
N GLU A 217 16.53 -59.10 4.11
CA GLU A 217 17.14 -60.01 3.16
C GLU A 217 18.67 -60.01 3.25
N LEU A 218 19.29 -58.83 3.43
CA LEU A 218 20.73 -58.73 3.63
C LEU A 218 21.20 -59.45 4.90
N GLU A 219 20.48 -59.35 6.01
CA GLU A 219 20.77 -60.13 7.22
C GLU A 219 20.70 -61.64 6.97
N SER A 220 19.69 -62.09 6.21
CA SER A 220 19.55 -63.50 5.81
C SER A 220 20.73 -63.97 4.96
N ILE A 221 21.20 -63.16 4.01
CA ILE A 221 22.37 -63.48 3.18
C ILE A 221 23.64 -63.56 4.04
N LEU A 222 23.85 -62.60 4.96
CA LEU A 222 25.00 -62.62 5.87
C LEU A 222 25.02 -63.88 6.73
N LYS A 223 23.86 -64.34 7.20
CA LYS A 223 23.73 -65.60 7.93
C LYS A 223 24.11 -66.80 7.06
N ARG A 224 23.63 -66.86 5.81
CA ARG A 224 23.97 -67.94 4.87
C ARG A 224 25.46 -67.97 4.52
N ILE A 225 26.09 -66.81 4.38
CA ILE A 225 27.55 -66.73 4.16
C ILE A 225 28.31 -67.32 5.36
N LYS A 226 27.88 -67.02 6.59
CA LYS A 226 28.48 -67.63 7.79
C LYS A 226 28.33 -69.15 7.80
N GLU A 227 27.13 -69.66 7.55
CA GLU A 227 26.88 -71.11 7.45
C GLU A 227 27.76 -71.75 6.36
N PHE A 228 27.95 -71.06 5.24
CA PHE A 228 28.79 -71.55 4.15
C PHE A 228 30.28 -71.54 4.50
N THR A 229 30.77 -70.55 5.24
CA THR A 229 32.13 -70.56 5.82
C THR A 229 32.33 -71.76 6.75
N ASP A 230 31.37 -72.05 7.64
CA ASP A 230 31.44 -73.19 8.56
C ASP A 230 31.49 -74.54 7.82
N ILE A 231 30.80 -74.66 6.67
CA ILE A 231 30.85 -75.85 5.81
C ILE A 231 32.24 -76.00 5.15
N ILE A 232 32.83 -74.91 4.67
CA ILE A 232 34.17 -74.93 4.05
C ILE A 232 35.24 -75.32 5.07
N GLU A 233 35.14 -74.84 6.31
CA GLU A 233 36.03 -75.27 7.40
C GLU A 233 35.94 -76.79 7.66
N GLN A 234 34.73 -77.35 7.65
CA GLN A 234 34.52 -78.79 7.79
C GLN A 234 35.10 -79.60 6.61
N ILE A 235 34.98 -79.09 5.38
CA ILE A 235 35.59 -79.70 4.19
C ILE A 235 37.11 -79.72 4.32
N THR A 236 37.73 -78.60 4.71
CA THR A 236 39.18 -78.49 4.91
C THR A 236 39.67 -79.44 6.00
N SER A 237 38.96 -79.53 7.13
CA SER A 237 39.26 -80.49 8.20
C SER A 237 39.18 -81.94 7.73
N SER A 238 38.15 -82.28 6.95
CA SER A 238 37.96 -83.64 6.41
C SER A 238 39.03 -84.01 5.39
N ALA A 239 39.40 -83.08 4.51
CA ALA A 239 40.48 -83.25 3.55
C ALA A 239 41.84 -83.44 4.24
N SER A 240 42.11 -82.68 5.31
CA SER A 240 43.31 -82.85 6.13
C SER A 240 43.36 -84.24 6.80
N HIS A 241 42.23 -84.72 7.31
CA HIS A 241 42.15 -86.06 7.88
C HIS A 241 42.40 -87.16 6.81
N LEU A 242 41.82 -87.01 5.62
CA LEU A 242 42.08 -87.90 4.48
C LEU A 242 43.55 -87.87 4.04
N ALA A 243 44.21 -86.72 4.06
CA ALA A 243 45.63 -86.61 3.75
C ALA A 243 46.48 -87.45 4.73
N SER A 244 46.18 -87.35 6.02
CA SER A 244 46.85 -88.13 7.07
C SER A 244 46.61 -89.64 6.88
N GLN A 245 45.38 -90.05 6.60
CA GLN A 245 45.06 -91.46 6.34
C GLN A 245 45.74 -91.99 5.08
N THR A 246 45.79 -91.20 4.00
CA THR A 246 46.47 -91.55 2.75
C THR A 246 47.96 -91.73 2.96
N SER A 247 48.59 -90.87 3.77
CA SER A 247 50.00 -90.99 4.17
C SER A 247 50.28 -92.30 4.93
N LEU A 248 49.41 -92.67 5.87
CA LEU A 248 49.50 -93.93 6.60
C LEU A 248 49.35 -95.15 5.68
N LEU A 249 48.40 -95.11 4.74
CA LEU A 249 48.21 -96.17 3.75
C LEU A 249 49.45 -96.32 2.86
N ASN A 250 50.08 -95.21 2.46
CA ASN A 250 51.31 -95.24 1.65
C ASN A 250 52.46 -95.94 2.40
N ASN A 251 52.61 -95.68 3.72
CA ASN A 251 53.57 -96.40 4.57
C ASN A 251 53.27 -97.90 4.64
N PHE A 252 51.98 -98.29 4.75
CA PHE A 252 51.60 -99.70 4.73
C PHE A 252 51.89 -100.36 3.37
N THR A 253 51.59 -99.70 2.26
CA THR A 253 51.90 -100.21 0.92
C THR A 253 53.41 -100.41 0.73
N GLU A 254 54.24 -99.52 1.27
CA GLU A 254 55.70 -99.67 1.27
C GLU A 254 56.17 -100.89 2.08
N LYS A 255 55.65 -101.07 3.30
CA LYS A 255 55.94 -102.24 4.13
C LYS A 255 55.47 -103.56 3.51
N ILE A 256 54.30 -103.59 2.85
CA ILE A 256 53.82 -104.79 2.16
C ILE A 256 54.77 -105.12 0.99
N THR A 257 55.25 -104.11 0.27
CA THR A 257 56.24 -104.31 -0.81
C THR A 257 57.53 -104.92 -0.24
N GLU A 258 58.05 -104.39 0.87
CA GLU A 258 59.22 -104.96 1.57
C GLU A 258 58.99 -106.40 2.04
N ILE A 259 57.80 -106.71 2.57
CA ILE A 259 57.43 -108.08 2.97
C ILE A 259 57.43 -109.01 1.74
N SER A 260 56.83 -108.60 0.62
CA SER A 260 56.79 -109.40 -0.61
C SER A 260 58.19 -109.62 -1.19
N ASP A 261 59.08 -108.62 -1.08
CA ASP A 261 60.50 -108.75 -1.44
C ASP A 261 61.19 -109.84 -0.59
N ASN A 262 60.97 -109.80 0.72
CA ASN A 262 61.52 -110.77 1.66
C ASN A 262 60.97 -112.19 1.42
N ILE A 263 59.66 -112.33 1.13
CA ILE A 263 59.05 -113.62 0.81
C ILE A 263 59.64 -114.21 -0.47
N THR A 264 59.83 -113.39 -1.52
CA THR A 264 60.50 -113.83 -2.76
C THR A 264 61.91 -114.36 -2.48
N VAL A 265 62.70 -113.65 -1.67
CA VAL A 265 64.05 -114.09 -1.28
C VAL A 265 64.00 -115.41 -0.49
N LEU A 266 63.06 -115.54 0.45
CA LEU A 266 62.86 -116.79 1.22
C LEU A 266 62.47 -117.96 0.31
N ALA A 267 61.58 -117.74 -0.66
CA ALA A 267 61.14 -118.75 -1.60
C ALA A 267 62.27 -119.22 -2.53
N ILE A 268 63.11 -118.29 -3.01
CA ILE A 268 64.31 -118.60 -3.80
C ILE A 268 65.28 -119.44 -2.96
N ASN A 269 65.56 -119.03 -1.71
CA ASN A 269 66.45 -119.76 -0.82
C ASN A 269 65.94 -121.17 -0.51
N ALA A 270 64.63 -121.33 -0.30
CA ALA A 270 64.00 -122.62 -0.07
C ALA A 270 64.05 -123.51 -1.34
N SER A 271 63.79 -122.96 -2.52
CA SER A 271 63.92 -123.65 -3.81
C SER A 271 65.35 -124.14 -4.06
N ILE A 272 66.34 -123.29 -3.79
CA ILE A 272 67.77 -123.66 -3.89
C ILE A 272 68.10 -124.78 -2.90
N GLU A 273 67.70 -124.68 -1.64
CA GLU A 273 68.08 -125.66 -0.62
C GLU A 273 67.40 -127.02 -0.84
N THR A 274 66.16 -127.04 -1.31
CA THR A 274 65.44 -128.27 -1.69
C THR A 274 66.04 -128.95 -2.92
N SER A 275 66.62 -128.18 -3.86
CA SER A 275 67.37 -128.73 -5.00
C SER A 275 68.68 -129.45 -4.60
N LYS A 276 69.25 -129.13 -3.42
CA LYS A 276 70.48 -129.76 -2.91
C LYS A 276 70.25 -131.11 -2.20
N GLN A 277 69.07 -131.35 -1.65
CA GLN A 277 68.78 -132.58 -0.89
C GLN A 277 68.18 -133.69 -1.79
N ASN A 278 68.32 -134.96 -1.40
CA ASN A 278 67.86 -136.15 -2.15
C ASN A 278 66.43 -136.59 -1.73
N ILE A 279 65.54 -135.61 -1.53
CA ILE A 279 64.14 -135.78 -1.10
C ILE A 279 63.22 -135.46 -2.30
N ASP A 280 61.97 -135.94 -2.30
CA ASP A 280 60.96 -135.68 -3.35
C ASP A 280 60.91 -134.19 -3.75
N ARG A 281 61.44 -133.87 -4.94
CA ARG A 281 61.80 -132.50 -5.36
C ARG A 281 60.66 -131.74 -6.02
N ASP A 282 59.76 -132.46 -6.69
CA ASP A 282 58.73 -131.85 -7.53
C ASP A 282 57.69 -131.10 -6.69
N GLY A 283 57.30 -131.64 -5.53
CA GLY A 283 56.34 -130.99 -4.64
C GLY A 283 56.86 -129.68 -4.02
N LEU A 284 58.10 -129.68 -3.52
CA LEU A 284 58.70 -128.53 -2.82
C LEU A 284 59.14 -127.41 -3.79
N SER A 285 59.62 -127.78 -4.98
CA SER A 285 59.92 -126.81 -6.04
C SER A 285 58.65 -126.08 -6.48
N ARG A 286 57.55 -126.83 -6.66
CA ARG A 286 56.25 -126.27 -7.05
C ARG A 286 55.64 -125.36 -5.99
N ILE A 287 55.84 -125.66 -4.71
CA ILE A 287 55.47 -124.76 -3.60
C ILE A 287 56.27 -123.46 -3.67
N SER A 288 57.58 -123.54 -3.89
CA SER A 288 58.44 -122.35 -3.98
C SER A 288 58.07 -121.46 -5.19
N GLU A 289 57.74 -122.08 -6.33
CA GLU A 289 57.26 -121.39 -7.52
C GLU A 289 55.91 -120.69 -7.28
N MET A 290 54.95 -121.36 -6.61
CA MET A 290 53.69 -120.73 -6.19
C MET A 290 53.89 -119.55 -5.22
N ILE A 291 54.87 -119.63 -4.30
CA ILE A 291 55.19 -118.51 -3.38
C ILE A 291 55.80 -117.33 -4.15
N MET A 292 56.68 -117.59 -5.12
CA MET A 292 57.23 -116.55 -5.98
C MET A 292 56.14 -115.87 -6.81
N GLU A 293 55.23 -116.64 -7.42
CA GLU A 293 54.10 -116.11 -8.18
C GLU A 293 53.17 -115.27 -7.30
N LEU A 294 52.88 -115.71 -6.07
CA LEU A 294 52.10 -114.94 -5.09
C LEU A 294 52.81 -113.65 -4.66
N SER A 295 54.13 -113.69 -4.48
CA SER A 295 54.91 -112.51 -4.08
C SER A 295 55.02 -111.48 -5.20
N GLU A 296 55.17 -111.93 -6.44
CA GLU A 296 55.14 -111.06 -7.63
C GLU A 296 53.74 -110.45 -7.84
N SER A 297 52.68 -111.25 -7.67
CA SER A 297 51.31 -110.75 -7.67
C SER A 297 51.09 -109.69 -6.58
N SER A 298 51.63 -109.91 -5.38
CA SER A 298 51.57 -108.94 -4.28
C SER A 298 52.32 -107.63 -4.60
N ARG A 299 53.50 -107.70 -5.22
CA ARG A 299 54.25 -106.51 -5.70
C ARG A 299 53.46 -105.73 -6.74
N GLN A 300 52.81 -106.43 -7.67
CA GLN A 300 52.01 -105.77 -8.69
C GLN A 300 50.80 -105.05 -8.06
N LEU A 301 50.11 -105.68 -7.10
CA LEU A 301 49.02 -105.06 -6.35
C LEU A 301 49.48 -103.87 -5.50
N THR A 302 50.66 -103.91 -4.87
CA THR A 302 51.19 -102.76 -4.13
C THR A 302 51.60 -101.62 -5.06
N LYS A 303 52.13 -101.92 -6.24
CA LYS A 303 52.43 -100.91 -7.28
C LYS A 303 51.15 -100.19 -7.74
N GLU A 304 50.09 -100.93 -8.02
CA GLU A 304 48.78 -100.38 -8.37
C GLU A 304 48.20 -99.54 -7.22
N SER A 305 48.26 -100.05 -5.98
CA SER A 305 47.83 -99.32 -4.77
C SER A 305 48.59 -98.01 -4.59
N LYS A 306 49.92 -98.00 -4.82
CA LYS A 306 50.75 -96.80 -4.73
C LYS A 306 50.34 -95.76 -5.77
N GLN A 307 49.99 -96.19 -6.98
CA GLN A 307 49.49 -95.30 -8.02
C GLN A 307 48.12 -94.71 -7.66
N SER A 308 47.20 -95.52 -7.13
CA SER A 308 45.90 -95.03 -6.63
C SER A 308 46.04 -94.05 -5.47
N LEU A 309 46.94 -94.33 -4.51
CA LEU A 309 47.22 -93.44 -3.38
C LEU A 309 47.81 -92.11 -3.84
N LYS A 310 48.68 -92.12 -4.85
CA LYS A 310 49.20 -90.88 -5.45
C LYS A 310 48.09 -90.03 -6.07
N SER A 311 47.20 -90.64 -6.85
CA SER A 311 46.04 -89.93 -7.43
C SER A 311 45.09 -89.40 -6.34
N LEU A 312 44.95 -90.12 -5.23
CA LEU A 312 44.17 -89.67 -4.07
C LEU A 312 44.82 -88.45 -3.39
N GLU A 313 46.14 -88.47 -3.21
CA GLU A 313 46.92 -87.35 -2.65
C GLU A 313 46.81 -86.09 -3.52
N GLU A 314 46.92 -86.23 -4.84
CA GLU A 314 46.71 -85.14 -5.81
C GLU A 314 45.27 -84.56 -5.69
N SER A 315 44.26 -85.42 -5.55
CA SER A 315 42.86 -85.02 -5.40
C SER A 315 42.58 -84.30 -4.08
N ILE A 316 43.17 -84.77 -2.98
CA ILE A 316 43.06 -84.13 -1.66
C ILE A 316 43.73 -82.74 -1.69
N THR A 317 44.93 -82.65 -2.26
CA THR A 317 45.65 -81.37 -2.41
C THR A 317 44.83 -80.37 -3.23
N SER A 318 44.25 -80.82 -4.35
CA SER A 318 43.37 -80.00 -5.17
C SER A 318 42.13 -79.53 -4.40
N THR A 319 41.54 -80.40 -3.56
CA THR A 319 40.38 -80.05 -2.73
C THR A 319 40.70 -78.97 -1.70
N ILE A 320 41.86 -79.05 -1.05
CA ILE A 320 42.32 -78.03 -0.09
C ILE A 320 42.53 -76.68 -0.78
N LEU A 321 43.23 -76.66 -1.93
CA LEU A 321 43.44 -75.42 -2.69
C LEU A 321 42.13 -74.78 -3.16
N LEU A 322 41.15 -75.58 -3.57
CA LEU A 322 39.82 -75.09 -3.91
C LEU A 322 39.09 -74.52 -2.70
N ALA A 323 39.17 -75.17 -1.54
CA ALA A 323 38.57 -74.68 -0.30
C ALA A 323 39.18 -73.35 0.17
N GLU A 324 40.51 -73.18 0.06
CA GLU A 324 41.20 -71.92 0.32
C GLU A 324 40.71 -70.80 -0.61
N LYS A 325 40.64 -71.07 -1.92
CA LYS A 325 40.13 -70.11 -2.90
C LYS A 325 38.67 -69.71 -2.66
N VAL A 326 37.83 -70.66 -2.25
CA VAL A 326 36.43 -70.36 -1.88
C VAL A 326 36.39 -69.48 -0.62
N THR A 327 37.25 -69.74 0.35
CA THR A 327 37.33 -68.94 1.59
C THR A 327 37.73 -67.49 1.29
N GLU A 328 38.72 -67.28 0.41
CA GLU A 328 39.12 -65.94 -0.05
C GLU A 328 37.94 -65.21 -0.71
N ASN A 329 37.25 -65.87 -1.66
CA ASN A 329 36.08 -65.30 -2.32
C ASN A 329 34.95 -64.95 -1.33
N LEU A 330 34.71 -65.79 -0.32
CA LEU A 330 33.70 -65.51 0.72
C LEU A 330 34.06 -64.30 1.56
N SER A 331 35.35 -64.07 1.84
CA SER A 331 35.80 -62.87 2.51
C SER A 331 35.46 -61.61 1.70
N SER A 332 35.73 -61.61 0.39
CA SER A 332 35.38 -60.50 -0.49
C SER A 332 33.87 -60.28 -0.62
N VAL A 333 33.07 -61.35 -0.66
CA VAL A 333 31.61 -61.27 -0.67
C VAL A 333 31.10 -60.65 0.64
N LYS A 334 31.65 -61.07 1.79
CA LYS A 334 31.29 -60.51 3.10
C LYS A 334 31.62 -59.01 3.19
N GLU A 335 32.77 -58.59 2.69
CA GLU A 335 33.13 -57.16 2.62
C GLU A 335 32.15 -56.37 1.76
N SER A 336 31.78 -56.90 0.59
CA SER A 336 30.77 -56.29 -0.29
C SER A 336 29.41 -56.15 0.40
N LEU A 337 28.98 -57.17 1.15
CA LEU A 337 27.72 -57.12 1.92
C LEU A 337 27.77 -56.10 3.06
N ASN A 338 28.91 -55.91 3.71
CA ASN A 338 29.06 -54.85 4.71
C ASN A 338 28.91 -53.45 4.08
N ILE A 339 29.43 -53.24 2.87
CA ILE A 339 29.23 -51.99 2.13
C ILE A 339 27.74 -51.79 1.85
N ILE A 340 27.04 -52.83 1.38
CA ILE A 340 25.59 -52.76 1.13
C ILE A 340 24.82 -52.47 2.44
N SER A 341 25.21 -53.06 3.58
CA SER A 341 24.62 -52.76 4.89
C SER A 341 24.76 -51.28 5.26
N ASN A 342 25.92 -50.67 5.02
CA ASN A 342 26.11 -49.23 5.24
C ASN A 342 25.23 -48.38 4.32
N VAL A 343 25.05 -48.79 3.06
CA VAL A 343 24.12 -48.14 2.13
C VAL A 343 22.68 -48.24 2.64
N MET A 344 22.24 -49.41 3.11
CA MET A 344 20.90 -49.59 3.67
C MET A 344 20.66 -48.67 4.88
N ASN A 345 21.62 -48.57 5.80
CA ASN A 345 21.53 -47.65 6.93
C ASN A 345 21.44 -46.17 6.49
N ALA A 346 22.17 -45.79 5.44
CA ALA A 346 22.07 -44.44 4.86
C ALA A 346 20.69 -44.20 4.23
N LEU A 347 20.10 -45.22 3.58
CA LEU A 347 18.75 -45.13 3.01
C LEU A 347 17.68 -44.91 4.08
N VAL A 348 17.76 -45.60 5.23
CA VAL A 348 16.87 -45.34 6.38
C VAL A 348 16.95 -43.87 6.83
N GLY A 349 18.17 -43.32 6.91
CA GLY A 349 18.37 -41.90 7.21
C GLY A 349 17.74 -40.96 6.16
N ASN A 350 17.86 -41.31 4.87
CA ASN A 350 17.27 -40.54 3.77
C ASN A 350 15.74 -40.56 3.80
N VAL A 351 15.12 -41.72 4.06
CA VAL A 351 13.67 -41.84 4.25
C VAL A 351 13.19 -40.91 5.36
N SER A 352 13.88 -40.91 6.51
CA SER A 352 13.55 -40.00 7.63
C SER A 352 13.67 -38.53 7.24
N ASN A 353 14.72 -38.14 6.50
CA ASN A 353 14.90 -36.77 6.05
C ASN A 353 13.82 -36.34 5.04
N LEU A 354 13.48 -37.20 4.09
CA LEU A 354 12.42 -36.92 3.11
C LEU A 354 11.05 -36.81 3.79
N THR A 355 10.78 -37.63 4.80
CA THR A 355 9.55 -37.52 5.61
C THR A 355 9.46 -36.16 6.31
N LYS A 356 10.58 -35.65 6.86
CA LYS A 356 10.63 -34.31 7.45
C LYS A 356 10.40 -33.21 6.42
N ILE A 357 10.99 -33.35 5.23
CA ILE A 357 10.79 -32.41 4.12
C ILE A 357 9.31 -32.38 3.73
N SER A 358 8.68 -33.53 3.55
CA SER A 358 7.26 -33.62 3.20
C SER A 358 6.38 -32.90 4.23
N ARG A 359 6.60 -33.14 5.53
CA ARG A 359 5.89 -32.43 6.61
C ARG A 359 6.06 -30.91 6.52
N VAL A 360 7.29 -30.43 6.33
CA VAL A 360 7.56 -28.98 6.21
C VAL A 360 6.90 -28.39 4.96
N THR A 361 6.86 -29.14 3.85
CA THR A 361 6.16 -28.73 2.64
C THR A 361 4.66 -28.57 2.89
N HIS A 362 4.04 -29.52 3.61
CA HIS A 362 2.63 -29.42 3.99
C HIS A 362 2.34 -28.18 4.85
N GLU A 363 3.18 -27.92 5.87
CA GLU A 363 3.09 -26.70 6.69
C GLU A 363 3.24 -25.42 5.86
N ALA A 364 4.15 -25.40 4.88
CA ALA A 364 4.35 -24.27 3.99
C ALA A 364 3.15 -24.04 3.04
N VAL A 365 2.52 -25.11 2.56
CA VAL A 365 1.30 -25.04 1.75
C VAL A 365 0.14 -24.46 2.58
N GLU A 366 -0.07 -24.92 3.82
CA GLU A 366 -1.09 -24.36 4.70
C GLU A 366 -0.88 -22.85 4.95
N GLN A 367 0.36 -22.44 5.24
CA GLN A 367 0.69 -21.01 5.39
C GLN A 367 0.42 -20.22 4.11
N THR A 368 0.70 -20.81 2.95
CA THR A 368 0.44 -20.17 1.65
C THR A 368 -1.07 -19.98 1.43
N TYR A 369 -1.91 -20.96 1.79
CA TYR A 369 -3.37 -20.78 1.73
C TYR A 369 -3.87 -19.65 2.62
N ALA A 370 -3.40 -19.58 3.87
CA ALA A 370 -3.76 -18.49 4.77
C ALA A 370 -3.31 -17.12 4.21
N GLY A 371 -2.13 -17.06 3.59
CA GLY A 371 -1.65 -15.84 2.92
C GLY A 371 -2.48 -15.46 1.69
N VAL A 372 -2.89 -16.45 0.88
CA VAL A 372 -3.78 -16.25 -0.27
C VAL A 372 -5.14 -15.73 0.18
N GLU A 373 -5.72 -16.27 1.24
CA GLU A 373 -7.00 -15.82 1.79
C GLU A 373 -6.93 -14.35 2.26
N GLN A 374 -5.85 -13.99 2.97
CA GLN A 374 -5.60 -12.60 3.38
C GLN A 374 -5.42 -11.66 2.18
N LEU A 375 -4.75 -12.11 1.12
CA LEU A 375 -4.60 -11.34 -0.12
C LEU A 375 -5.94 -11.16 -0.84
N GLU A 376 -6.76 -12.20 -0.93
CA GLU A 376 -8.10 -12.11 -1.51
C GLU A 376 -8.98 -11.09 -0.74
N GLU A 377 -8.93 -11.10 0.60
CA GLU A 377 -9.61 -10.12 1.44
C GLU A 377 -9.10 -8.70 1.18
N ALA A 378 -7.77 -8.50 1.20
CA ALA A 378 -7.16 -7.19 0.96
C ALA A 378 -7.49 -6.64 -0.44
N ILE A 379 -7.47 -7.49 -1.47
CA ILE A 379 -7.84 -7.13 -2.85
C ILE A 379 -9.29 -6.63 -2.89
N ASN A 380 -10.22 -7.31 -2.23
CA ASN A 380 -11.62 -6.91 -2.20
C ASN A 380 -11.81 -5.57 -1.49
N VAL A 381 -11.13 -5.36 -0.35
CA VAL A 381 -11.17 -4.09 0.38
C VAL A 381 -10.64 -2.95 -0.46
N ILE A 382 -9.46 -3.11 -1.09
CA ILE A 382 -8.87 -2.04 -1.90
C ILE A 382 -9.74 -1.76 -3.13
N LYS A 383 -10.33 -2.79 -3.76
CA LYS A 383 -11.24 -2.62 -4.88
C LYS A 383 -12.46 -1.75 -4.50
N ASP A 384 -13.10 -2.05 -3.37
CA ASP A 384 -14.26 -1.28 -2.86
C ASP A 384 -13.86 0.17 -2.53
N GLU A 385 -12.68 0.37 -1.94
CA GLU A 385 -12.17 1.69 -1.60
C GLU A 385 -11.87 2.55 -2.85
N ILE A 386 -11.29 1.94 -3.90
CA ILE A 386 -11.05 2.62 -5.19
C ILE A 386 -12.36 3.03 -5.83
N GLU A 387 -13.38 2.16 -5.83
CA GLU A 387 -14.69 2.46 -6.40
C GLU A 387 -15.38 3.64 -5.68
N LYS A 388 -15.35 3.64 -4.34
CA LYS A 388 -15.85 4.76 -3.51
C LYS A 388 -15.11 6.06 -3.79
N PHE A 389 -13.78 6.01 -3.88
CA PHE A 389 -12.97 7.19 -4.15
C PHE A 389 -13.22 7.76 -5.55
N GLN A 390 -13.29 6.91 -6.58
CA GLN A 390 -13.60 7.33 -7.95
C GLN A 390 -14.96 8.03 -8.01
N ASN A 391 -15.99 7.46 -7.39
CA ASN A 391 -17.32 8.08 -7.32
C ASN A 391 -17.29 9.45 -6.64
N SER A 392 -16.58 9.57 -5.51
CA SER A 392 -16.47 10.83 -4.76
C SER A 392 -15.78 11.94 -5.56
N PHE A 393 -14.74 11.61 -6.34
CA PHE A 393 -14.06 12.59 -7.18
C PHE A 393 -14.89 13.02 -8.39
N VAL A 394 -15.66 12.09 -8.98
CA VAL A 394 -16.60 12.43 -10.06
C VAL A 394 -17.65 13.43 -9.57
N GLU A 395 -18.22 13.20 -8.38
CA GLU A 395 -19.16 14.14 -7.77
C GLU A 395 -18.54 15.52 -7.49
N LEU A 396 -17.30 15.56 -7.01
CA LEU A 396 -16.56 16.80 -6.76
C LEU A 396 -16.32 17.59 -8.05
N ILE A 397 -15.86 16.93 -9.11
CA ILE A 397 -15.63 17.55 -10.42
C ILE A 397 -16.95 18.10 -10.99
N ASP A 398 -18.05 17.35 -10.88
CA ASP A 398 -19.35 17.80 -11.35
C ASP A 398 -19.89 18.99 -10.55
N ALA A 399 -19.66 19.02 -9.22
CA ALA A 399 -19.98 20.18 -8.39
C ALA A 399 -19.19 21.43 -8.81
N PHE A 400 -17.92 21.28 -9.16
CA PHE A 400 -17.10 22.39 -9.66
C PHE A 400 -17.53 22.89 -11.04
N LYS A 401 -17.90 22.00 -11.96
CA LYS A 401 -18.44 22.40 -13.26
C LYS A 401 -19.71 23.25 -13.10
N ARG A 402 -20.57 22.92 -12.14
CA ARG A 402 -21.78 23.69 -11.83
C ARG A 402 -21.49 25.06 -11.22
N LEU A 403 -20.40 25.24 -10.49
CA LEU A 403 -19.99 26.55 -9.93
C LEU A 403 -19.48 27.52 -11.00
N LYS A 404 -19.06 27.00 -12.15
CA LYS A 404 -18.49 27.79 -13.26
C LYS A 404 -19.55 28.28 -14.26
N THR A 405 -20.72 27.64 -14.28
CA THR A 405 -21.91 28.03 -15.06
C THR A 405 -22.86 28.85 -14.23
#